data_AF-A0AAU9LIK1-F1
#
_entry.id   AF-A0AAU9LIK1-F1
#
_cell.length_a   1.000
_cell.length_b   1.000
_cell.length_c   1.000
_cell.angle_alpha   90.00
_cell.angle_beta   90.00
_cell.angle_gamma   90.00
#
_symmetry.space_group_name_H-M   'P 1'
#
loop_
_entity.id
_entity.type
_entity.pdbx_description
1 polymer ?
#
loop_
_entity_poly.entity_id
_entity_poly.type
_entity_poly.pdbx_seq_one_letter_code
_entity_poly.pdbx_strand_id
1 'polypeptide(L)'
;MRECIKYYKGSQNRENAFLRVVQHVGLESSRGLRQDASTHWNSTFLMLDNALFYKKALLQMVKTDANFVHCPSSQEWSKIEKICKFLQVFHEVTLAFSCSKYPTANLYFPNVLKIRLLLKKDVVSNDDFIKTMATRMNLKFDKYWSEFSTIMGIVVIFDPRYKFQVIDWAFKKVYGSTSDLELDLFKKKLFSLFDEYLAINTKSKASESSPPSPKVDENLSDTYMTDFDEFSSCEFTTDGKSELESYLKEPKLPRIASLQPEIEALCKEVTTLKVDVDEDAKESNTSGAQTQQSGLC
;
A
#
# COMPACT_ATOMS: atom_id res chain seq x y z
N MET A 1 1.91 16.23 26.59
CA MET A 1 2.00 14.75 26.50
C MET A 1 3.42 14.22 26.33
N ARG A 2 4.20 14.65 25.32
CA ARG A 2 5.59 14.18 25.13
C ARG A 2 6.45 14.27 26.40
N GLU A 3 6.43 15.42 27.09
CA GLU A 3 7.16 15.60 28.36
C GLU A 3 6.64 14.71 29.50
N CYS A 4 5.33 14.46 29.58
CA CYS A 4 4.76 13.54 30.56
C CYS A 4 5.32 12.13 30.40
N ILE A 5 5.40 11.63 29.17
CA ILE A 5 5.92 10.29 28.89
C ILE A 5 7.44 10.25 29.06
N LYS A 6 8.14 11.29 28.60
CA LYS A 6 9.59 11.44 28.80
C LYS A 6 9.98 11.40 30.28
N TYR A 7 9.17 12.02 31.15
CA TYR A 7 9.37 11.98 32.59
C TYR A 7 9.39 10.54 33.11
N TYR A 8 8.36 9.73 32.84
CA TYR A 8 8.29 8.35 33.35
C TYR A 8 9.28 7.40 32.67
N LYS A 9 9.53 7.57 31.37
CA LYS A 9 10.52 6.79 30.62
C LYS A 9 11.97 7.18 30.92
N GLY A 10 12.20 8.30 31.59
CA GLY A 10 13.54 8.83 31.85
C GLY A 10 14.22 8.27 33.10
N SER A 11 13.58 7.37 33.87
CA SER A 11 14.21 6.67 35.00
C SER A 11 13.47 5.37 35.30
N GLN A 12 14.22 4.29 35.51
CA GLN A 12 13.65 2.99 35.88
C GLN A 12 12.80 3.08 37.16
N ASN A 13 13.21 3.89 38.14
CA ASN A 13 12.46 4.06 39.38
C ASN A 13 11.10 4.74 39.13
N ARG A 14 11.06 5.75 38.24
CA ARG A 14 9.81 6.42 37.84
C ARG A 14 8.92 5.51 37.01
N GLU A 15 9.50 4.73 36.11
CA GLU A 15 8.77 3.73 35.32
C GLU A 15 8.14 2.67 36.23
N ASN A 16 8.89 2.13 37.19
CA ASN A 16 8.39 1.16 38.18
C ASN A 16 7.31 1.76 39.10
N ALA A 17 7.45 3.04 39.49
CA ALA A 17 6.42 3.74 40.26
C ALA A 17 5.12 3.90 39.47
N PHE A 18 5.22 4.27 38.19
CA PHE A 18 4.07 4.34 37.29
C PHE A 18 3.40 2.97 37.12
N LEU A 19 4.17 1.89 36.92
CA LEU A 19 3.64 0.54 36.77
C LEU A 19 2.89 0.05 38.03
N ARG A 20 3.36 0.41 39.23
CA ARG A 20 2.63 0.13 40.47
C ARG A 20 1.28 0.84 40.51
N VAL A 21 1.22 2.08 40.03
CA VAL A 21 -0.04 2.82 39.93
C VAL A 21 -0.96 2.23 38.85
N VAL A 22 -0.41 1.81 37.71
CA VAL A 22 -1.17 1.09 36.65
C VAL A 22 -1.87 -0.15 37.23
N GLN A 23 -1.16 -0.97 37.99
CA GLN A 23 -1.73 -2.14 38.66
C GLN A 23 -2.79 -1.74 39.69
N HIS A 24 -2.51 -0.73 40.52
CA HIS A 24 -3.44 -0.24 41.53
C HIS A 24 -4.77 0.27 40.94
N VAL A 25 -4.74 0.90 39.75
CA VAL A 25 -5.96 1.38 39.08
C VAL A 25 -6.68 0.30 38.25
N GLY A 26 -6.14 -0.92 38.21
CA GLY A 26 -6.72 -2.08 37.52
C GLY A 26 -6.44 -2.15 36.02
N LEU A 27 -5.34 -1.57 35.54
CA LEU A 27 -4.96 -1.57 34.11
C LEU A 27 -3.83 -2.59 33.83
N GLU A 28 -3.80 -3.12 32.61
CA GLU A 28 -2.73 -4.02 32.16
C GLU A 28 -1.43 -3.24 31.83
N SER A 29 -0.28 -3.80 32.21
CA SER A 29 1.03 -3.16 32.01
C SER A 29 1.73 -3.50 30.68
N SER A 30 1.27 -4.52 29.94
CA SER A 30 1.95 -5.04 28.73
C SER A 30 2.10 -4.01 27.61
N ARG A 31 1.13 -3.09 27.51
CA ARG A 31 1.08 -2.08 26.45
C ARG A 31 2.19 -1.03 26.58
N GLY A 32 2.54 -0.65 27.81
CA GLY A 32 3.62 0.28 28.16
C GLY A 32 3.42 1.71 27.62
N LEU A 33 4.17 2.68 28.15
CA LEU A 33 4.24 4.03 27.56
C LEU A 33 5.18 4.03 26.35
N ARG A 34 4.80 4.74 25.28
CA ARG A 34 5.57 4.85 24.04
C ARG A 34 6.08 6.27 23.86
N GLN A 35 7.37 6.44 23.61
CA GLN A 35 7.93 7.74 23.23
C GLN A 35 7.62 8.04 21.77
N ASP A 36 7.51 9.34 21.47
CA ASP A 36 7.18 9.82 20.14
C ASP A 36 8.44 10.24 19.38
N ALA A 37 8.61 9.69 18.18
CA ALA A 37 9.62 10.13 17.22
C ALA A 37 9.02 11.21 16.32
N SER A 38 9.60 12.40 16.33
CA SER A 38 9.08 13.57 15.60
C SER A 38 9.00 13.39 14.08
N THR A 39 9.71 12.42 13.51
CA THR A 39 9.77 12.15 12.07
C THR A 39 8.60 11.31 11.55
N HIS A 40 7.84 10.62 12.42
CA HIS A 40 6.79 9.71 12.00
C HIS A 40 5.50 9.89 12.81
N TRP A 41 4.41 10.24 12.13
CA TRP A 41 3.11 10.45 12.75
C TRP A 41 2.51 9.15 13.35
N ASN A 42 3.00 7.97 12.94
CA ASN A 42 2.67 6.68 13.57
C ASN A 42 3.17 6.58 15.02
N SER A 43 4.39 7.04 15.33
CA SER A 43 4.86 7.04 16.72
C SER A 43 4.09 8.04 17.56
N THR A 44 3.68 9.16 16.98
CA THR A 44 2.77 10.11 17.66
C THR A 44 1.44 9.44 17.97
N PHE A 45 0.83 8.73 17.02
CA PHE A 45 -0.41 7.99 17.25
C PHE A 45 -0.26 6.97 18.40
N LEU A 46 0.74 6.08 18.32
CA LEU A 46 0.98 5.05 19.35
C LEU A 46 1.27 5.67 20.73
N MET A 47 2.00 6.79 20.78
CA MET A 47 2.20 7.54 22.02
C MET A 47 0.86 8.00 22.61
N LEU A 48 0.03 8.67 21.81
CA LEU A 48 -1.24 9.24 22.29
C LEU A 48 -2.24 8.15 22.67
N ASP A 49 -2.34 7.09 21.87
CA ASP A 49 -3.25 5.97 22.11
C ASP A 49 -2.88 5.24 23.42
N ASN A 50 -1.59 4.97 23.65
CA ASN A 50 -1.12 4.40 24.92
C ASN A 50 -1.33 5.37 26.10
N ALA A 51 -1.11 6.66 25.90
CA ALA A 51 -1.35 7.65 26.94
C ALA A 51 -2.83 7.75 27.34
N LEU A 52 -3.74 7.64 26.37
CA LEU A 52 -5.18 7.62 26.61
C LEU A 52 -5.61 6.37 27.36
N PHE A 53 -5.07 5.21 26.98
CA PHE A 53 -5.28 3.96 27.72
C PHE A 53 -4.85 4.11 29.19
N TYR A 54 -3.71 4.76 29.43
CA TYR A 54 -3.19 4.99 30.78
C TYR A 54 -3.66 6.31 31.44
N LYS A 55 -4.66 7.01 30.89
CA LYS A 55 -5.12 8.31 31.40
C LYS A 55 -5.45 8.27 32.89
N LYS A 56 -6.15 7.22 33.36
CA LYS A 56 -6.50 7.04 34.77
C LYS A 56 -5.24 6.91 35.67
N ALA A 57 -4.25 6.12 35.24
CA ALA A 57 -3.00 5.98 35.97
C ALA A 57 -2.20 7.29 35.99
N LEU A 58 -2.10 7.98 34.85
CA LEU A 58 -1.39 9.27 34.73
C LEU A 58 -2.03 10.36 35.61
N LEU A 59 -3.36 10.41 35.70
CA LEU A 59 -4.06 11.32 36.60
C LEU A 59 -3.84 10.95 38.08
N GLN A 60 -3.75 9.66 38.41
CA GLN A 60 -3.43 9.22 39.76
C GLN A 60 -1.99 9.55 40.15
N MET A 61 -1.04 9.51 39.21
CA MET A 61 0.34 9.87 39.47
C MET A 61 0.51 11.32 39.95
N VAL A 62 -0.34 12.26 39.49
CA VAL A 62 -0.33 13.65 39.98
C VAL A 62 -0.51 13.74 41.50
N LYS A 63 -1.23 12.78 42.10
CA LYS A 63 -1.48 12.73 43.54
C LYS A 63 -0.34 12.06 44.32
N THR A 64 0.41 11.17 43.66
CA THR A 64 1.42 10.31 44.31
C THR A 64 2.84 10.83 44.11
N ASP A 65 3.09 11.56 43.02
CA ASP A 65 4.41 12.05 42.63
C ASP A 65 4.43 13.57 42.61
N ALA A 66 4.90 14.17 43.71
CA ALA A 66 4.99 15.62 43.87
C ALA A 66 5.91 16.30 42.82
N ASN A 67 6.82 15.54 42.22
CA ASN A 67 7.75 16.05 41.20
C ASN A 67 7.17 15.97 39.77
N PHE A 68 5.98 15.37 39.61
CA PHE A 68 5.33 15.24 38.31
C PHE A 68 4.45 16.45 37.99
N VAL A 69 4.98 17.38 37.18
CA VAL A 69 4.32 18.65 36.83
C VAL A 69 3.74 18.70 35.40
N HIS A 70 4.04 17.71 34.55
CA HIS A 70 3.72 17.75 33.11
C HIS A 70 2.41 17.04 32.73
N CYS A 71 1.49 16.86 33.68
CA CYS A 71 0.21 16.21 33.40
C CYS A 71 -0.68 17.10 32.51
N PRO A 72 -1.26 16.58 31.42
CA PRO A 72 -2.17 17.37 30.61
C PRO A 72 -3.42 17.79 31.39
N SER A 73 -3.88 19.02 31.14
CA SER A 73 -5.16 19.54 31.60
C SER A 73 -6.34 18.81 30.94
N SER A 74 -7.55 18.98 31.50
CA SER A 74 -8.78 18.40 30.94
C SER A 74 -9.01 18.81 29.46
N GLN A 75 -8.74 20.07 29.12
CA GLN A 75 -8.85 20.57 27.76
C GLN A 75 -7.81 19.95 26.81
N GLU A 76 -6.58 19.75 27.28
CA GLU A 76 -5.53 19.09 26.50
C GLU A 76 -5.83 17.61 26.28
N TRP A 77 -6.37 16.92 27.29
CA TRP A 77 -6.85 15.54 27.11
C TRP A 77 -7.92 15.43 26.04
N SER A 78 -8.88 16.36 26.01
CA SER A 78 -9.89 16.40 24.94
C SER A 78 -9.25 16.61 23.56
N LYS A 79 -8.25 17.49 23.44
CA LYS A 79 -7.49 17.66 22.18
C LYS A 79 -6.73 16.39 21.81
N ILE A 80 -6.08 15.72 22.76
CA ILE A 80 -5.37 14.46 22.53
C ILE A 80 -6.29 13.39 21.99
N GLU A 81 -7.49 13.23 22.55
CA GLU A 81 -8.50 12.29 22.05
C GLU A 81 -8.88 12.56 20.60
N LYS A 82 -9.05 13.85 20.24
CA LYS A 82 -9.35 14.26 18.87
C LYS A 82 -8.19 13.97 17.90
N ILE A 83 -6.95 14.30 18.28
CA ILE A 83 -5.75 13.99 17.48
C ILE A 83 -5.59 12.48 17.31
N CYS A 84 -5.77 11.71 18.38
CA CYS A 84 -5.62 10.26 18.34
C CYS A 84 -6.61 9.63 17.36
N LYS A 85 -7.89 10.01 17.43
CA LYS A 85 -8.92 9.56 16.48
C LYS A 85 -8.59 9.94 15.03
N PHE A 86 -8.09 11.15 14.83
CA PHE A 86 -7.70 11.62 13.51
C PHE A 86 -6.53 10.80 12.93
N LEU A 87 -5.47 10.61 13.73
CA LEU A 87 -4.27 9.87 13.30
C LEU A 87 -4.51 8.36 13.17
N GLN A 88 -5.52 7.80 13.85
CA GLN A 88 -5.86 6.39 13.78
C GLN A 88 -6.07 5.90 12.34
N VAL A 89 -6.80 6.68 11.53
CA VAL A 89 -7.07 6.32 10.13
C VAL A 89 -5.80 6.19 9.32
N PHE A 90 -4.86 7.12 9.53
CA PHE A 90 -3.58 7.05 8.86
C PHE A 90 -2.80 5.82 9.35
N HIS A 91 -2.81 5.54 10.65
CA HIS A 91 -2.08 4.42 11.23
C HIS A 91 -2.57 3.08 10.68
N GLU A 92 -3.89 2.91 10.58
CA GLU A 92 -4.52 1.76 9.93
C GLU A 92 -4.08 1.60 8.47
N VAL A 93 -3.98 2.71 7.72
CA VAL A 93 -3.51 2.69 6.33
C VAL A 93 -2.03 2.33 6.24
N THR A 94 -1.17 2.84 7.13
CA THR A 94 0.24 2.42 7.14
C THR A 94 0.40 0.97 7.52
N LEU A 95 -0.37 0.47 8.49
CA LEU A 95 -0.38 -0.95 8.81
C LEU A 95 -0.83 -1.77 7.60
N ALA A 96 -1.88 -1.35 6.88
CA ALA A 96 -2.31 -2.03 5.66
C ALA A 96 -1.18 -2.11 4.61
N PHE A 97 -0.38 -1.06 4.46
CA PHE A 97 0.79 -1.07 3.56
C PHE A 97 1.99 -1.86 4.11
N SER A 98 2.08 -2.04 5.43
CA SER A 98 3.18 -2.74 6.10
C SER A 98 2.90 -4.23 6.34
N CYS A 99 1.63 -4.64 6.33
CA CYS A 99 1.22 -6.01 6.65
C CYS A 99 1.52 -7.02 5.53
N SER A 100 1.69 -6.57 4.29
CA SER A 100 1.98 -7.46 3.17
C SER A 100 3.49 -7.62 2.97
N LYS A 101 3.98 -8.86 2.88
CA LYS A 101 5.33 -9.15 2.35
C LYS A 101 5.49 -8.66 0.91
N TYR A 102 4.39 -8.53 0.18
CA TYR A 102 4.30 -8.01 -1.18
C TYR A 102 3.22 -6.93 -1.25
N PRO A 103 3.57 -5.64 -1.27
CA PRO A 103 2.59 -4.58 -1.45
C PRO A 103 1.97 -4.72 -2.85
N THR A 104 0.73 -5.19 -2.91
CA THR A 104 0.00 -5.28 -4.17
C THR A 104 -0.57 -3.90 -4.49
N ALA A 105 -0.21 -3.35 -5.65
CA ALA A 105 -0.45 -1.95 -6.01
C ALA A 105 -1.95 -1.57 -5.99
N ASN A 106 -2.85 -2.55 -6.16
CA ASN A 106 -4.31 -2.42 -6.01
C ASN A 106 -4.77 -2.05 -4.59
N LEU A 107 -3.98 -2.30 -3.54
CA LEU A 107 -4.31 -1.90 -2.17
C LEU A 107 -4.12 -0.40 -1.91
N TYR A 108 -3.32 0.28 -2.74
CA TYR A 108 -2.98 1.69 -2.50
C TYR A 108 -4.19 2.60 -2.68
N PHE A 109 -4.88 2.50 -3.82
CA PHE A 109 -5.97 3.44 -4.12
C PHE A 109 -7.07 3.47 -3.04
N PRO A 110 -7.64 2.33 -2.58
CA PRO A 110 -8.70 2.36 -1.56
C PRO A 110 -8.22 2.95 -0.23
N ASN A 111 -6.98 2.65 0.18
CA ASN A 111 -6.41 3.13 1.44
C ASN A 111 -6.06 4.62 1.38
N VAL A 112 -5.44 5.08 0.29
CA VAL A 112 -5.14 6.51 0.07
C VAL A 112 -6.44 7.32 -0.06
N LEU A 113 -7.46 6.76 -0.72
CA LEU A 113 -8.79 7.38 -0.81
C LEU A 113 -9.43 7.55 0.57
N LYS A 114 -9.28 6.58 1.49
CA LYS A 114 -9.77 6.69 2.88
C LYS A 114 -9.19 7.94 3.57
N ILE A 115 -7.88 8.19 3.42
CA ILE A 115 -7.22 9.40 3.93
C ILE A 115 -7.77 10.66 3.25
N ARG A 116 -7.91 10.64 1.92
CA ARG A 116 -8.44 11.78 1.15
C ARG A 116 -9.84 12.19 1.64
N LEU A 117 -10.72 11.22 1.86
CA LEU A 117 -12.07 11.46 2.34
C LEU A 117 -12.11 11.97 3.77
N LEU A 118 -11.25 11.44 4.66
CA LEU A 118 -11.08 11.97 6.02
C LEU A 118 -10.68 13.45 5.99
N LEU A 119 -9.64 13.78 5.23
CA LEU A 119 -9.14 15.16 5.12
C LEU A 119 -10.21 16.11 4.57
N LYS A 120 -10.92 15.72 3.51
CA LYS A 120 -12.03 16.53 2.97
C LYS A 120 -13.12 16.78 4.00
N LYS A 121 -13.50 15.76 4.77
CA LYS A 121 -14.51 15.87 5.81
C LYS A 121 -14.05 16.82 6.92
N ASP A 122 -12.81 16.69 7.36
CA ASP A 122 -12.31 17.43 8.52
C ASP A 122 -11.92 18.88 8.20
N VAL A 123 -11.61 19.20 6.93
CA VAL A 123 -11.43 20.58 6.44
C VAL A 123 -12.71 21.42 6.58
N VAL A 124 -13.88 20.81 6.55
CA VAL A 124 -15.18 21.50 6.74
C VAL A 124 -15.79 21.24 8.12
N SER A 125 -15.01 20.70 9.07
CA SER A 125 -15.47 20.41 10.43
C SER A 125 -15.86 21.68 11.20
N ASN A 126 -16.78 21.57 12.16
CA ASN A 126 -17.09 22.67 13.09
C ASN A 126 -16.02 22.85 14.19
N ASP A 127 -15.11 21.89 14.33
CA ASP A 127 -14.01 21.95 15.30
C ASP A 127 -12.81 22.67 14.69
N ASP A 128 -12.57 23.92 15.10
CA ASP A 128 -11.49 24.74 14.53
C ASP A 128 -10.09 24.17 14.76
N PHE A 129 -9.89 23.41 15.83
CA PHE A 129 -8.61 22.76 16.10
C PHE A 129 -8.34 21.64 15.09
N ILE A 130 -9.32 20.77 14.86
CA ILE A 130 -9.22 19.71 13.84
C ILE A 130 -9.20 20.29 12.43
N LYS A 131 -10.05 21.28 12.13
CA LYS A 131 -10.07 21.99 10.85
C LYS A 131 -8.70 22.55 10.49
N THR A 132 -8.07 23.28 11.42
CA THR A 132 -6.75 23.87 11.18
C THR A 132 -5.69 22.80 10.86
N MET A 133 -5.71 21.69 11.59
CA MET A 133 -4.81 20.57 11.35
C MET A 133 -5.08 19.89 10.00
N ALA A 134 -6.35 19.57 9.71
CA ALA A 134 -6.79 18.93 8.49
C ALA A 134 -6.47 19.78 7.26
N THR A 135 -6.70 21.11 7.31
CA THR A 135 -6.35 22.03 6.22
C THR A 135 -4.86 22.00 5.91
N ARG A 136 -3.99 22.08 6.92
CA ARG A 136 -2.53 22.01 6.71
C ARG A 136 -2.08 20.68 6.12
N MET A 137 -2.68 19.58 6.56
CA MET A 137 -2.37 18.25 6.04
C MET A 137 -2.93 18.03 4.64
N ASN A 138 -4.13 18.53 4.35
CA ASN A 138 -4.76 18.45 3.05
C ASN A 138 -3.96 19.22 1.99
N LEU A 139 -3.42 20.40 2.30
CA LEU A 139 -2.55 21.14 1.38
C LEU A 139 -1.33 20.31 0.94
N LYS A 140 -0.70 19.59 1.88
CA LYS A 140 0.43 18.70 1.54
C LYS A 140 -0.04 17.48 0.76
N PHE A 141 -1.18 16.92 1.14
CA PHE A 141 -1.75 15.73 0.53
C PHE A 141 -2.20 15.98 -0.92
N ASP A 142 -2.78 17.15 -1.21
CA ASP A 142 -3.29 17.50 -2.54
C ASP A 142 -2.19 17.47 -3.60
N LYS A 143 -0.95 17.83 -3.25
CA LYS A 143 0.22 17.67 -4.13
C LYS A 143 0.41 16.21 -4.56
N TYR A 144 0.54 15.30 -3.60
CA TYR A 144 0.68 13.87 -3.89
C TYR A 144 -0.53 13.27 -4.61
N TRP A 145 -1.73 13.71 -4.24
CA TRP A 145 -2.96 13.27 -4.88
C TRP A 145 -2.97 13.66 -6.37
N SER A 146 -2.60 14.90 -6.71
CA SER A 146 -2.56 15.34 -8.11
C SER A 146 -1.54 14.58 -8.96
N GLU A 147 -0.41 14.17 -8.38
CA GLU A 147 0.66 13.45 -9.07
C GLU A 147 0.33 11.97 -9.27
N PHE A 148 -0.19 11.28 -8.23
CA PHE A 148 -0.29 9.82 -8.22
C PHE A 148 -1.71 9.27 -8.36
N SER A 149 -2.77 10.08 -8.21
CA SER A 149 -4.16 9.58 -8.23
C SER A 149 -4.53 8.88 -9.53
N THR A 150 -4.00 9.36 -10.67
CA THR A 150 -4.27 8.75 -11.98
C THR A 150 -3.68 7.34 -12.04
N ILE A 151 -2.38 7.18 -11.76
CA ILE A 151 -1.74 5.86 -11.86
C ILE A 151 -2.31 4.86 -10.84
N MET A 152 -2.55 5.29 -9.61
CA MET A 152 -3.21 4.44 -8.60
C MET A 152 -4.64 4.06 -9.04
N GLY A 153 -5.34 5.00 -9.69
CA GLY A 153 -6.67 4.76 -10.22
C GLY A 153 -6.68 3.73 -11.37
N ILE A 154 -5.69 3.79 -12.26
CA ILE A 154 -5.52 2.81 -13.35
C ILE A 154 -5.25 1.42 -12.78
N VAL A 155 -4.32 1.32 -11.82
CA VAL A 155 -3.96 0.05 -11.18
C VAL A 155 -5.17 -0.61 -10.51
N VAL A 156 -6.00 0.14 -9.78
CA VAL A 156 -7.15 -0.44 -9.08
C VAL A 156 -8.27 -0.85 -10.05
N ILE A 157 -8.34 -0.26 -11.25
CA ILE A 157 -9.30 -0.68 -12.27
C ILE A 157 -9.01 -2.11 -12.74
N PHE A 158 -7.74 -2.47 -12.87
CA PHE A 158 -7.33 -3.81 -13.27
C PHE A 158 -7.50 -4.87 -12.18
N ASP A 159 -7.92 -4.48 -10.97
CA ASP A 159 -8.42 -5.44 -9.98
C ASP A 159 -9.88 -5.81 -10.30
N PRO A 160 -10.18 -7.09 -10.64
CA PRO A 160 -11.51 -7.53 -11.05
C PRO A 160 -12.61 -7.31 -9.99
N ARG A 161 -12.24 -7.09 -8.72
CA ARG A 161 -13.18 -6.78 -7.63
C ARG A 161 -13.65 -5.33 -7.65
N TYR A 162 -12.86 -4.43 -8.24
CA TYR A 162 -13.11 -2.98 -8.22
C TYR A 162 -13.56 -2.43 -9.57
N LYS A 163 -12.85 -2.72 -10.66
CA LYS A 163 -13.11 -2.22 -12.03
C LYS A 163 -13.38 -0.70 -12.07
N PHE A 164 -13.97 -0.20 -13.14
CA PHE A 164 -14.22 1.23 -13.32
C PHE A 164 -15.11 1.86 -12.22
N GLN A 165 -16.05 1.10 -11.66
CA GLN A 165 -17.04 1.67 -10.72
C GLN A 165 -16.40 2.18 -9.42
N VAL A 166 -15.21 1.69 -9.00
CA VAL A 166 -14.53 2.24 -7.82
C VAL A 166 -14.08 3.68 -8.07
N ILE A 167 -13.61 3.98 -9.29
CA ILE A 167 -13.15 5.31 -9.69
C ILE A 167 -14.35 6.25 -9.84
N ASP A 168 -15.41 5.80 -10.51
CA ASP A 168 -16.66 6.56 -10.61
C ASP A 168 -17.21 6.96 -9.23
N TRP A 169 -17.32 5.98 -8.31
CA TRP A 169 -17.75 6.25 -6.94
C TRP A 169 -16.78 7.17 -6.19
N ALA A 170 -15.47 6.93 -6.29
CA ALA A 170 -14.46 7.71 -5.60
C ALA A 170 -14.46 9.17 -6.05
N PHE A 171 -14.51 9.41 -7.37
CA PHE A 171 -14.45 10.75 -7.94
C PHE A 171 -15.71 11.55 -7.62
N LYS A 172 -16.89 10.92 -7.59
CA LYS A 172 -18.12 11.54 -7.08
C LYS A 172 -17.96 12.02 -5.63
N LYS A 173 -17.30 11.22 -4.78
CA LYS A 173 -17.05 11.61 -3.37
C LYS A 173 -15.96 12.68 -3.23
N VAL A 174 -14.92 12.63 -4.06
CA VAL A 174 -13.77 13.54 -3.95
C VAL A 174 -14.01 14.87 -4.65
N TYR A 175 -14.68 14.91 -5.79
CA TYR A 175 -14.84 16.11 -6.62
C TYR A 175 -16.26 16.67 -6.62
N GLY A 176 -17.26 15.89 -6.24
CA GLY A 176 -18.65 16.37 -6.19
C GLY A 176 -19.14 16.75 -7.59
N SER A 177 -19.49 18.02 -7.80
CA SER A 177 -20.06 18.51 -9.07
C SER A 177 -19.10 18.48 -10.26
N THR A 178 -17.79 18.43 -10.04
CA THR A 178 -16.80 18.34 -11.12
C THR A 178 -16.35 16.89 -11.39
N SER A 179 -17.03 15.89 -10.82
CA SER A 179 -16.64 14.48 -10.96
C SER A 179 -16.61 14.01 -12.41
N ASP A 180 -17.56 14.43 -13.22
CA ASP A 180 -17.71 13.93 -14.59
C ASP A 180 -16.55 14.40 -15.48
N LEU A 181 -16.12 15.65 -15.31
CA LEU A 181 -14.94 16.19 -16.00
C LEU A 181 -13.66 15.44 -15.62
N GLU A 182 -13.45 15.18 -14.33
CA GLU A 182 -12.30 14.42 -13.84
C GLU A 182 -12.32 12.97 -14.30
N LEU A 183 -13.51 12.36 -14.36
CA LEU A 183 -13.70 11.00 -14.87
C LEU A 183 -13.38 10.90 -16.37
N ASP A 184 -13.78 11.89 -17.17
CA ASP A 184 -13.47 11.92 -18.60
C ASP A 184 -11.98 12.13 -18.85
N LEU A 185 -11.33 13.02 -18.09
CA LEU A 185 -9.88 13.19 -18.10
C LEU A 185 -9.16 11.88 -17.73
N PHE A 186 -9.64 11.19 -16.69
CA PHE A 186 -9.10 9.91 -16.26
C PHE A 186 -9.26 8.84 -17.35
N LYS A 187 -10.45 8.70 -17.95
CA LYS A 187 -10.70 7.75 -19.06
C LYS A 187 -9.74 8.00 -20.22
N LYS A 188 -9.59 9.25 -20.65
CA LYS A 188 -8.66 9.62 -21.73
C LYS A 188 -7.23 9.15 -21.43
N LYS A 189 -6.75 9.35 -20.19
CA LYS A 189 -5.42 8.88 -19.78
C LYS A 189 -5.32 7.34 -19.74
N LEU A 190 -6.36 6.65 -19.25
CA LEU A 190 -6.40 5.18 -19.23
C LEU A 190 -6.31 4.60 -20.65
N PHE A 191 -7.13 5.09 -21.58
CA PHE A 191 -7.11 4.61 -22.97
C PHE A 191 -5.83 4.99 -23.69
N SER A 192 -5.33 6.23 -23.52
CA SER A 192 -4.03 6.63 -24.09
C SER A 192 -2.89 5.73 -23.64
N LEU A 193 -2.85 5.36 -22.35
CA LEU A 193 -1.82 4.45 -21.83
C LEU A 193 -1.95 3.05 -22.45
N PHE A 194 -3.17 2.58 -22.66
CA PHE A 194 -3.44 1.29 -23.30
C PHE A 194 -3.05 1.29 -24.78
N ASP A 195 -3.33 2.38 -25.50
CA ASP A 195 -2.93 2.54 -26.91
C ASP A 195 -1.41 2.56 -27.05
N GLU A 196 -0.69 3.22 -26.14
CA GLU A 196 0.78 3.19 -26.08
C GLU A 196 1.31 1.77 -25.83
N TYR A 197 0.69 1.02 -24.91
CA TYR A 197 1.02 -0.38 -24.66
C TYR A 197 0.85 -1.25 -25.92
N LEU A 198 -0.27 -1.11 -26.63
CA LEU A 198 -0.51 -1.83 -27.90
C LEU A 198 0.53 -1.46 -28.96
N ALA A 199 0.89 -0.17 -29.07
CA ALA A 199 1.87 0.29 -30.03
C ALA A 199 3.28 -0.25 -29.75
N ILE A 200 3.64 -0.51 -28.48
CA ILE A 200 4.91 -1.14 -28.12
C ILE A 200 4.89 -2.62 -28.48
N ASN A 201 3.84 -3.34 -28.09
CA ASN A 201 3.73 -4.79 -28.32
C ASN A 201 3.59 -5.17 -29.81
N THR A 202 3.00 -4.30 -30.63
CA THR A 202 2.92 -4.51 -32.08
C THR A 202 4.26 -4.27 -32.77
N LYS A 203 5.07 -3.33 -32.28
CA LYS A 203 6.41 -3.06 -32.82
C LYS A 203 7.40 -4.18 -32.51
N SER A 204 7.35 -4.76 -31.30
CA SER A 204 8.20 -5.90 -30.93
C SER A 204 7.91 -7.14 -31.77
N LYS A 205 6.63 -7.39 -32.11
CA LYS A 205 6.24 -8.50 -33.01
C LYS A 205 6.66 -8.30 -34.48
N ALA A 206 6.82 -7.07 -34.96
CA ALA A 206 7.20 -6.80 -36.35
C ALA A 206 8.72 -6.91 -36.62
N SER A 207 9.55 -6.90 -35.57
CA SER A 207 11.01 -7.00 -35.69
C SER A 207 11.56 -8.43 -35.83
N GLU A 208 10.73 -9.46 -35.70
CA GLU A 208 11.15 -10.87 -35.79
C GLU A 208 10.90 -11.52 -37.17
N SER A 209 10.27 -10.83 -38.13
CA SER A 209 10.06 -11.37 -39.48
C SER A 209 11.27 -11.11 -40.40
N SER A 210 12.28 -11.98 -40.34
CA SER A 210 13.33 -12.11 -41.37
C SER A 210 13.22 -13.45 -42.12
N PRO A 211 13.71 -13.59 -43.38
CA PRO A 211 13.46 -14.78 -44.22
C PRO A 211 14.20 -16.04 -43.74
N PRO A 212 13.73 -17.26 -44.10
CA PRO A 212 14.20 -18.50 -43.51
C PRO A 212 15.60 -18.90 -44.01
N SER A 213 16.47 -19.28 -43.08
CA SER A 213 17.75 -19.97 -43.34
C SER A 213 17.82 -21.27 -42.52
N PRO A 214 18.54 -22.31 -42.98
CA PRO A 214 18.25 -23.69 -42.63
C PRO A 214 18.74 -24.12 -41.24
N LYS A 215 17.99 -25.10 -40.72
CA LYS A 215 18.00 -25.72 -39.39
C LYS A 215 19.39 -26.05 -38.83
N VAL A 216 19.56 -25.75 -37.54
CA VAL A 216 20.35 -26.54 -36.59
C VAL A 216 19.50 -26.68 -35.31
N ASP A 217 19.15 -27.92 -34.98
CA ASP A 217 18.48 -28.32 -33.74
C ASP A 217 19.44 -28.19 -32.56
N GLU A 218 19.00 -27.51 -31.48
CA GLU A 218 19.14 -27.98 -30.08
C GLU A 218 18.34 -27.07 -29.10
N ASN A 219 17.22 -27.66 -28.65
CA ASN A 219 16.33 -27.43 -27.49
C ASN A 219 16.95 -26.84 -26.19
N LEU A 220 16.24 -26.25 -25.21
CA LEU A 220 14.82 -26.13 -24.85
C LEU A 220 14.74 -24.94 -23.85
N SER A 221 14.20 -23.75 -24.16
CA SER A 221 14.10 -22.69 -23.12
C SER A 221 13.01 -21.62 -23.27
N ASP A 222 12.21 -21.58 -24.32
CA ASP A 222 11.16 -20.53 -24.39
C ASP A 222 9.87 -20.95 -25.11
N THR A 223 9.74 -22.23 -25.47
CA THR A 223 8.65 -22.72 -26.32
C THR A 223 7.28 -22.54 -25.68
N TYR A 224 7.17 -22.56 -24.34
CA TYR A 224 5.89 -22.40 -23.64
C TYR A 224 5.36 -20.96 -23.63
N MET A 225 6.26 -19.97 -23.58
CA MET A 225 5.89 -18.55 -23.65
C MET A 225 5.63 -18.13 -25.09
N THR A 226 6.36 -18.69 -26.06
CA THR A 226 6.04 -18.51 -27.48
C THR A 226 4.71 -19.17 -27.85
N ASP A 227 4.42 -20.38 -27.35
CA ASP A 227 3.12 -21.04 -27.52
C ASP A 227 1.99 -20.21 -26.87
N PHE A 228 2.24 -19.62 -25.69
CA PHE A 228 1.29 -18.73 -25.03
C PHE A 228 1.11 -17.41 -25.80
N ASP A 229 2.18 -16.83 -26.35
CA ASP A 229 2.12 -15.63 -27.17
C ASP A 229 1.42 -15.87 -28.51
N GLU A 230 1.58 -17.07 -29.08
CA GLU A 230 0.90 -17.53 -30.30
C GLU A 230 -0.58 -17.83 -30.03
N PHE A 231 -0.91 -18.46 -28.89
CA PHE A 231 -2.27 -18.66 -28.39
C PHE A 231 -2.97 -17.34 -28.03
N SER A 232 -2.27 -16.42 -27.36
CA SER A 232 -2.76 -15.09 -26.97
C SER A 232 -2.95 -14.18 -28.19
N SER A 233 -2.13 -14.35 -29.23
CA SER A 233 -2.28 -13.65 -30.51
C SER A 233 -3.46 -14.16 -31.36
N CYS A 234 -3.97 -15.35 -31.07
CA CYS A 234 -5.22 -15.85 -31.63
C CYS A 234 -6.39 -15.11 -30.95
N GLU A 235 -6.70 -13.94 -31.50
CA GLU A 235 -7.76 -13.03 -31.09
C GLU A 235 -9.04 -13.74 -30.58
N PHE A 236 -9.37 -13.52 -29.31
CA PHE A 236 -10.75 -13.60 -28.83
C PHE A 236 -11.50 -12.30 -29.22
N THR A 237 -11.51 -11.95 -30.51
CA THR A 237 -12.27 -10.80 -31.02
C THR A 237 -13.72 -11.18 -31.20
N THR A 238 -14.43 -11.36 -30.10
CA THR A 238 -15.88 -11.18 -30.13
C THR A 238 -16.17 -9.68 -30.07
N ASP A 239 -16.55 -9.10 -31.21
CA ASP A 239 -17.25 -7.82 -31.35
C ASP A 239 -16.42 -6.52 -31.35
N GLY A 240 -15.35 -6.43 -32.15
CA GLY A 240 -14.73 -5.17 -32.60
C GLY A 240 -14.30 -4.16 -31.52
N LYS A 241 -14.24 -4.59 -30.26
CA LYS A 241 -13.92 -3.80 -29.06
C LYS A 241 -12.52 -4.16 -28.60
N SER A 242 -11.79 -3.19 -28.06
CA SER A 242 -10.46 -3.46 -27.52
C SER A 242 -10.54 -4.40 -26.30
N GLU A 243 -9.48 -5.16 -26.04
CA GLU A 243 -9.38 -6.09 -24.90
C GLU A 243 -9.72 -5.39 -23.57
N LEU A 244 -9.24 -4.16 -23.39
CA LEU A 244 -9.56 -3.31 -22.25
C LEU A 244 -11.07 -3.07 -22.12
N GLU A 245 -11.76 -2.77 -23.21
CA GLU A 245 -13.21 -2.56 -23.18
C GLU A 245 -13.99 -3.84 -22.85
N SER A 246 -13.49 -5.00 -23.29
CA SER A 246 -14.04 -6.30 -22.94
C SER A 246 -13.93 -6.55 -21.43
N TYR A 247 -12.72 -6.39 -20.88
CA TYR A 247 -12.44 -6.51 -19.45
C TYR A 247 -13.31 -5.59 -18.59
N LEU A 248 -13.50 -4.33 -19.02
CA LEU A 248 -14.31 -3.36 -18.27
C LEU A 248 -15.81 -3.69 -18.24
N LYS A 249 -16.30 -4.51 -19.20
CA LYS A 249 -17.72 -4.91 -19.31
C LYS A 249 -18.05 -6.19 -18.55
N GLU A 250 -17.07 -7.06 -18.36
CA GLU A 250 -17.22 -8.27 -17.56
C GLU A 250 -17.71 -7.97 -16.12
N PRO A 251 -18.48 -8.88 -15.50
CA PRO A 251 -18.96 -8.72 -14.15
C PRO A 251 -17.82 -8.63 -13.12
N LYS A 252 -18.11 -8.03 -11.97
CA LYS A 252 -17.15 -7.91 -10.88
C LYS A 252 -17.07 -9.17 -10.03
N LEU A 253 -15.87 -9.46 -9.55
CA LEU A 253 -15.69 -10.47 -8.50
C LEU A 253 -16.15 -9.94 -7.12
N PRO A 254 -16.70 -10.81 -6.25
CA PRO A 254 -17.00 -10.44 -4.88
C PRO A 254 -15.75 -10.01 -4.11
N ARG A 255 -15.83 -8.93 -3.33
CA ARG A 255 -14.68 -8.43 -2.54
C ARG A 255 -14.18 -9.40 -1.47
N ILE A 256 -15.05 -10.30 -1.00
CA ILE A 256 -14.78 -11.31 0.04
C ILE A 256 -14.15 -12.58 -0.57
N ALA A 257 -14.18 -12.73 -1.90
CA ALA A 257 -13.39 -13.76 -2.57
C ALA A 257 -11.91 -13.40 -2.40
N SER A 258 -11.25 -14.16 -1.54
CA SER A 258 -9.82 -14.03 -1.29
C SER A 258 -9.08 -14.38 -2.59
N LEU A 259 -8.57 -13.37 -3.30
CA LEU A 259 -7.59 -13.54 -4.38
C LEU A 259 -6.20 -13.91 -3.83
N GLN A 260 -5.99 -13.91 -2.50
CA GLN A 260 -4.69 -14.27 -1.91
C GLN A 260 -4.16 -15.64 -2.36
N PRO A 261 -4.92 -16.75 -2.30
CA PRO A 261 -4.44 -18.03 -2.80
C PRO A 261 -4.21 -18.03 -4.31
N GLU A 262 -4.98 -17.29 -5.11
CA GLU A 262 -4.82 -17.23 -6.57
C GLU A 262 -3.62 -16.37 -6.98
N ILE A 263 -3.40 -15.22 -6.32
CA ILE A 263 -2.23 -14.36 -6.50
C ILE A 263 -0.98 -15.04 -5.94
N GLU A 264 -1.06 -15.72 -4.80
CA GLU A 264 0.06 -16.50 -4.25
C GLU A 264 0.36 -17.74 -5.10
N ALA A 265 -0.64 -18.36 -5.73
CA ALA A 265 -0.44 -19.43 -6.69
C ALA A 265 0.26 -18.90 -7.95
N LEU A 266 -0.22 -17.80 -8.54
CA LEU A 266 0.41 -17.16 -9.70
C LEU A 266 1.83 -16.66 -9.38
N CYS A 267 2.05 -16.05 -8.22
CA CYS A 267 3.38 -15.62 -7.79
C CYS A 267 4.31 -16.81 -7.51
N LYS A 268 3.79 -17.93 -6.96
CA LYS A 268 4.59 -19.15 -6.78
C LYS A 268 4.95 -19.76 -8.11
N GLU A 269 4.01 -19.85 -9.05
CA GLU A 269 4.21 -20.41 -10.38
C GLU A 269 5.28 -19.63 -11.16
N VAL A 270 5.23 -18.30 -11.12
CA VAL A 270 6.28 -17.42 -11.68
C VAL A 270 7.63 -17.57 -10.97
N THR A 271 7.64 -17.93 -9.68
CA THR A 271 8.88 -18.12 -8.90
C THR A 271 9.50 -19.49 -9.13
N THR A 272 8.71 -20.57 -9.24
CA THR A 272 9.20 -21.91 -9.61
C THR A 272 9.77 -21.92 -11.01
N LEU A 273 9.08 -21.28 -11.98
CA LEU A 273 9.59 -21.12 -13.34
C LEU A 273 10.93 -20.38 -13.41
N LYS A 274 11.23 -19.54 -12.41
CA LYS A 274 12.49 -18.79 -12.34
C LYS A 274 13.63 -19.57 -11.70
N VAL A 275 13.31 -20.53 -10.81
CA VAL A 275 14.28 -21.40 -10.15
C VAL A 275 14.70 -22.55 -11.08
N ASP A 276 13.75 -23.10 -11.84
CA ASP A 276 14.04 -24.18 -12.80
C ASP A 276 14.96 -23.69 -13.94
N VAL A 277 14.78 -22.44 -14.41
CA VAL A 277 15.67 -21.80 -15.41
C VAL A 277 17.09 -21.54 -14.87
N ASP A 278 17.23 -21.25 -13.58
CA ASP A 278 18.52 -20.96 -12.94
C ASP A 278 19.28 -22.25 -12.53
N GLU A 279 18.60 -23.38 -12.29
CA GLU A 279 19.23 -24.69 -12.08
C GLU A 279 19.73 -25.30 -13.39
N ASP A 280 18.96 -25.22 -14.48
CA ASP A 280 19.38 -25.68 -15.81
C ASP A 280 20.57 -24.87 -16.38
N ALA A 281 20.64 -23.57 -16.06
CA ALA A 281 21.79 -22.70 -16.40
C ALA A 281 23.07 -23.03 -15.59
N LYS A 282 22.95 -23.72 -14.45
CA LYS A 282 24.10 -24.17 -13.64
C LYS A 282 24.60 -25.55 -14.05
N GLU A 283 23.72 -26.49 -14.40
CA GLU A 283 24.17 -27.82 -14.85
C GLU A 283 24.86 -27.75 -16.22
N SER A 284 24.40 -26.89 -17.13
CA SER A 284 25.04 -26.65 -18.44
C SER A 284 26.45 -26.08 -18.34
N ASN A 285 26.72 -25.18 -17.39
CA ASN A 285 28.05 -24.60 -17.15
C ASN A 285 29.04 -25.56 -16.45
N THR A 286 28.56 -26.64 -15.84
CA THR A 286 29.43 -27.58 -15.11
C THR A 286 29.94 -28.71 -16.02
N SER A 287 29.30 -28.96 -17.16
CA SER A 287 29.74 -29.99 -18.14
C SER A 287 30.88 -29.52 -19.06
N GLY A 288 31.09 -28.20 -19.23
CA GLY A 288 32.11 -27.63 -20.10
C GLY A 288 33.53 -27.51 -19.49
N ALA A 289 33.71 -27.81 -18.20
CA ALA A 289 34.95 -27.53 -17.47
C ALA A 289 35.86 -28.76 -17.22
N GLN A 290 35.58 -29.92 -17.82
CA GLN A 290 36.39 -31.14 -17.64
C GLN A 290 37.01 -31.67 -18.95
N THR A 291 37.70 -30.84 -19.74
CA THR A 291 38.69 -31.38 -20.70
C THR A 291 39.78 -30.36 -21.06
N GLN A 292 40.69 -30.04 -20.14
CA GLN A 292 42.06 -29.58 -20.48
C GLN A 292 42.95 -29.45 -19.24
N GLN A 293 43.53 -30.56 -18.80
CA GLN A 293 44.77 -30.54 -18.02
C GLN A 293 45.49 -31.89 -18.12
N SER A 294 46.25 -32.08 -19.20
CA SER A 294 47.36 -33.05 -19.24
C SER A 294 48.34 -32.69 -20.35
N GLY A 295 49.56 -32.31 -19.98
CA GLY A 295 50.72 -32.37 -20.86
C GLY A 295 51.48 -31.06 -21.02
N LEU A 296 52.51 -30.86 -20.19
CA LEU A 296 53.76 -30.19 -20.56
C LEU A 296 54.88 -30.79 -19.69
N CYS A 297 55.71 -31.62 -20.31
CA CYS A 297 57.15 -31.62 -20.08
C CYS A 297 57.74 -30.37 -20.72
#